data_AF-R7XZF5-F1
#
_entry.id   AF-R7XZF5-F1
#
_cell.length_a   1.000
_cell.length_b   1.000
_cell.length_c   1.000
_cell.angle_alpha   90.00
_cell.angle_beta   90.00
_cell.angle_gamma   90.00
#
_symmetry.space_group_name_H-M   'P 1'
#
loop_
_entity.id
_entity.type
_entity.pdbx_description
1 polymer ?
#
loop_
_entity_poly.entity_id
_entity_poly.type
_entity_poly.pdbx_seq_one_letter_code
_entity_poly.pdbx_strand_id
1 'polypeptide(L)'
;MTPGARQAWRAVAATAGACLLVTLVGWAALVGPSPVLTGRGPVMSTETTSTPQAPVEELPDQEFGPAEQDADGIAARIGQAVGVALTVVVAVVMVLVVLLVGRRVVTLWRLRRRHEPPPSVDFETVETGDAQQVRRSMATDEREQLRVLLDGAPRNAIVACWHRFELQAVEAGLVRHAWETSSELALRLLERAEVDPVAVTRLLELYREARFSEHDLGEDAREAAVAALRRIQSGVVDR
;
A
#
# COMPACT_ATOMS: atom_id res chain seq x y z
N MET A 1 -7.30 24.61 -10.43
CA MET A 1 -7.44 23.13 -10.32
C MET A 1 -7.23 22.50 -11.69
N THR A 2 -6.03 22.01 -11.95
CA THR A 2 -5.62 21.42 -13.24
C THR A 2 -6.40 20.13 -13.56
N PRO A 3 -6.64 19.83 -14.85
CA PRO A 3 -7.48 18.70 -15.29
C PRO A 3 -6.96 17.33 -14.82
N GLY A 4 -5.64 17.16 -14.66
CA GLY A 4 -5.02 15.91 -14.20
C GLY A 4 -5.31 15.56 -12.73
N ALA A 5 -5.52 16.57 -11.86
CA ALA A 5 -5.91 16.33 -10.47
C ALA A 5 -7.30 15.70 -10.36
N ARG A 6 -8.20 16.06 -11.29
CA ARG A 6 -9.56 15.50 -11.36
C ARG A 6 -9.54 14.06 -11.88
N GLN A 7 -8.63 13.73 -12.79
CA GLN A 7 -8.47 12.37 -13.32
C GLN A 7 -7.94 11.38 -12.28
N ALA A 8 -6.92 11.77 -11.50
CA ALA A 8 -6.37 10.92 -10.44
C ALA A 8 -7.39 10.72 -9.29
N TRP A 9 -8.12 11.78 -8.91
CA TRP A 9 -9.18 11.66 -7.91
C TRP A 9 -10.37 10.82 -8.39
N ARG A 10 -10.72 10.92 -9.68
CA ARG A 10 -11.74 10.08 -10.30
C ARG A 10 -11.32 8.61 -10.36
N ALA A 11 -10.06 8.32 -10.64
CA ALA A 11 -9.55 6.95 -10.63
C ALA A 11 -9.61 6.35 -9.23
N VAL A 12 -9.13 7.06 -8.20
CA VAL A 12 -9.20 6.61 -6.81
C VAL A 12 -10.66 6.46 -6.33
N ALA A 13 -11.52 7.42 -6.66
CA ALA A 13 -12.95 7.36 -6.33
C ALA A 13 -13.66 6.21 -7.06
N ALA A 14 -13.28 5.91 -8.31
CA ALA A 14 -13.82 4.79 -9.07
C ALA A 14 -13.38 3.45 -8.49
N THR A 15 -12.11 3.31 -8.08
CA THR A 15 -11.62 2.10 -7.41
C THR A 15 -12.30 1.93 -6.04
N ALA A 16 -12.40 2.99 -5.24
CA ALA A 16 -13.11 2.96 -3.97
C ALA A 16 -14.59 2.63 -4.13
N GLY A 17 -15.26 3.19 -5.16
CA GLY A 17 -16.64 2.90 -5.51
C GLY A 17 -16.84 1.46 -5.97
N ALA A 18 -15.93 0.92 -6.79
CA ALA A 18 -15.95 -0.48 -7.21
C ALA A 18 -15.74 -1.43 -6.01
N CYS A 19 -14.82 -1.10 -5.10
CA CYS A 19 -14.61 -1.86 -3.86
C CYS A 19 -15.83 -1.81 -2.93
N LEU A 20 -16.48 -0.64 -2.78
CA LEU A 20 -17.73 -0.49 -2.03
C LEU A 20 -18.87 -1.30 -2.66
N LEU A 21 -18.95 -1.31 -3.99
CA LEU A 21 -19.99 -2.04 -4.71
C LEU A 21 -19.79 -3.55 -4.59
N VAL A 22 -18.56 -4.06 -4.75
CA VAL A 22 -18.24 -5.49 -4.56
C VAL A 22 -18.50 -5.94 -3.12
N THR A 23 -18.19 -5.11 -2.13
CA THR A 23 -18.47 -5.42 -0.71
C THR A 23 -19.96 -5.40 -0.40
N LEU A 24 -20.73 -4.45 -0.96
CA LEU A 24 -22.19 -4.42 -0.83
C LEU A 24 -22.87 -5.60 -1.53
N VAL A 25 -22.39 -6.00 -2.72
CA VAL A 25 -22.90 -7.17 -3.46
C VAL A 25 -22.60 -8.46 -2.71
N GLY A 26 -21.40 -8.60 -2.13
CA GLY A 26 -21.05 -9.74 -1.28
C GLY A 26 -21.90 -9.80 0.00
N TRP A 27 -22.19 -8.66 0.61
CA TRP A 27 -23.12 -8.55 1.74
C TRP A 27 -24.54 -8.95 1.36
N ALA A 28 -25.06 -8.48 0.22
CA ALA A 28 -26.40 -8.80 -0.25
C ALA A 28 -26.57 -10.30 -0.57
N ALA A 29 -25.53 -10.96 -1.06
CA ALA A 29 -25.55 -12.42 -1.30
C ALA A 29 -25.51 -13.24 0.00
N LEU A 30 -24.96 -12.70 1.09
CA LEU A 30 -24.92 -13.35 2.41
C LEU A 30 -26.23 -13.20 3.18
N VAL A 31 -27.04 -12.18 2.87
CA VAL A 31 -28.42 -12.07 3.36
C VAL A 31 -29.29 -12.92 2.44
N GLY A 32 -29.18 -14.24 2.60
CA GLY A 32 -30.04 -15.19 1.89
C GLY A 32 -31.53 -14.90 2.11
N PRO A 33 -32.42 -15.36 1.21
CA PRO A 33 -33.85 -15.11 1.33
C PRO A 33 -34.34 -15.66 2.67
N SER A 34 -34.76 -14.77 3.59
CA SER A 34 -35.45 -15.21 4.79
C SER A 34 -36.71 -15.95 4.36
N PRO A 35 -36.93 -17.22 4.76
CA PRO A 35 -38.17 -17.92 4.44
C PRO A 35 -39.30 -17.30 5.26
N VAL A 36 -39.94 -16.26 4.73
CA VAL A 36 -41.06 -15.55 5.40
C VAL A 36 -42.41 -16.22 5.12
N LEU A 37 -42.43 -17.34 4.38
CA LEU A 37 -43.62 -18.13 4.09
C LEU A 37 -43.43 -19.59 4.51
N THR A 38 -43.44 -19.82 5.82
CA THR A 38 -43.86 -21.09 6.43
C THR A 38 -45.21 -20.88 7.13
N GLY A 39 -46.13 -20.18 6.47
CA GLY A 39 -47.51 -20.17 6.90
C GLY A 39 -48.11 -21.55 6.64
N ARG A 40 -48.59 -22.23 7.69
CA ARG A 40 -49.55 -23.33 7.53
C ARG A 40 -50.64 -22.84 6.57
N GLY A 41 -50.78 -23.50 5.42
CA GLY A 41 -51.92 -23.27 4.54
C GLY A 41 -53.23 -23.43 5.32
N PRO A 42 -54.34 -22.83 4.86
CA PRO A 42 -55.61 -22.92 5.55
C PRO A 42 -55.95 -24.39 5.77
N VAL A 43 -56.05 -24.82 7.03
CA VAL A 43 -56.65 -26.10 7.35
C VAL A 43 -58.10 -26.02 6.89
N MET A 44 -58.46 -26.84 5.89
CA MET A 44 -59.87 -27.07 5.62
C MET A 44 -60.45 -27.74 6.85
N SER A 45 -61.22 -27.00 7.64
CA SER A 45 -62.18 -27.59 8.56
C SER A 45 -63.22 -28.30 7.70
N THR A 46 -62.99 -29.59 7.44
CA THR A 46 -64.11 -30.47 7.12
C THR A 46 -64.95 -30.54 8.38
N GLU A 47 -66.06 -29.80 8.42
CA GLU A 47 -67.15 -30.05 9.35
C GLU A 47 -67.65 -31.48 9.08
N THR A 48 -67.10 -32.44 9.80
CA THR A 48 -67.67 -33.79 9.87
C THR A 48 -68.85 -33.73 10.83
N THR A 49 -70.04 -33.73 10.26
CA THR A 49 -71.32 -33.97 10.93
C THR A 49 -71.22 -35.14 11.90
N SER A 50 -71.68 -34.87 13.12
CA SER A 50 -71.85 -35.76 14.27
C SER A 50 -72.32 -37.19 13.93
N THR A 51 -71.61 -38.20 14.45
CA THR A 51 -72.15 -39.52 14.81
C THR A 51 -71.38 -40.03 16.05
N PRO A 52 -72.04 -40.26 17.20
CA PRO A 52 -71.37 -40.64 18.45
C PRO A 52 -70.78 -42.07 18.43
N GLN A 53 -69.50 -42.22 18.78
CA GLN A 53 -68.91 -43.49 19.15
C GLN A 53 -67.93 -43.34 20.33
N ALA A 54 -67.93 -44.36 21.19
CA ALA A 54 -67.46 -44.40 22.59
C ALA A 54 -65.97 -44.05 22.84
N PRO A 55 -65.57 -43.74 24.10
CA PRO A 55 -64.23 -43.27 24.43
C PRO A 55 -63.18 -44.37 24.29
N VAL A 56 -62.16 -44.14 23.46
CA VAL A 56 -60.88 -44.85 23.52
C VAL A 56 -59.88 -43.87 24.12
N GLU A 57 -59.32 -44.25 25.26
CA GLU A 57 -58.26 -43.55 25.96
C GLU A 57 -56.93 -43.89 25.27
N GLU A 58 -56.47 -43.04 24.36
CA GLU A 58 -55.15 -43.12 23.74
C GLU A 58 -54.13 -42.34 24.59
N LEU A 59 -53.06 -43.04 24.97
CA LEU A 59 -51.89 -42.50 25.69
C LEU A 59 -51.26 -41.33 24.90
N PRO A 60 -50.58 -40.39 25.58
CA PRO A 60 -49.84 -39.36 24.87
C PRO A 60 -48.64 -39.99 24.16
N ASP A 61 -48.69 -40.02 22.83
CA ASP A 61 -47.54 -40.29 21.99
C ASP A 61 -46.47 -39.21 22.25
N GLN A 62 -45.40 -39.57 22.95
CA GLN A 62 -44.19 -38.76 22.95
C GLN A 62 -43.54 -38.85 21.57
N GLU A 63 -43.78 -37.85 20.74
CA GLU A 63 -43.01 -37.61 19.51
C GLU A 63 -41.54 -37.37 19.88
N PHE A 64 -40.70 -38.39 19.70
CA PHE A 64 -39.25 -38.21 19.60
C PHE A 64 -38.94 -37.57 18.24
N GLY A 65 -39.03 -36.23 18.19
CA GLY A 65 -38.59 -35.43 17.05
C GLY A 65 -37.06 -35.48 16.87
N PRO A 66 -36.53 -35.49 15.63
CA PRO A 66 -35.17 -35.89 15.35
C PRO A 66 -34.15 -34.84 15.81
N ALA A 67 -33.12 -35.28 16.53
CA ALA A 67 -31.94 -34.49 16.90
C ALA A 67 -31.10 -33.99 15.69
N GLU A 68 -31.56 -34.22 14.45
CA GLU A 68 -30.90 -33.78 13.22
C GLU A 68 -31.11 -32.27 12.92
N GLN A 69 -32.17 -31.63 13.43
CA GLN A 69 -32.43 -30.20 13.14
C GLN A 69 -31.40 -29.23 13.75
N ASP A 70 -30.75 -29.60 14.86
CA ASP A 70 -29.76 -28.74 15.52
C ASP A 70 -28.37 -28.80 14.86
N ALA A 71 -28.02 -29.94 14.23
CA ALA A 71 -26.72 -30.15 13.59
C ALA A 71 -26.57 -29.30 12.31
N ASP A 72 -27.62 -29.21 11.50
CA ASP A 72 -27.65 -28.41 10.27
C ASP A 72 -27.51 -26.90 10.55
N GLY A 73 -28.10 -26.43 11.65
CA GLY A 73 -28.01 -25.04 12.09
C GLY A 73 -26.61 -24.64 12.54
N ILE A 74 -25.88 -25.54 13.21
CA ILE A 74 -24.51 -25.29 13.68
C ILE A 74 -23.53 -25.26 12.49
N ALA A 75 -23.65 -26.21 11.56
CA ALA A 75 -22.82 -26.26 10.35
C ALA A 75 -23.00 -24.99 9.48
N ALA A 76 -24.24 -24.53 9.31
CA ALA A 76 -24.54 -23.29 8.58
C ALA A 76 -23.92 -22.05 9.25
N ARG A 77 -24.00 -21.95 10.59
CA ARG A 77 -23.38 -20.84 11.35
C ARG A 77 -21.86 -20.84 11.27
N ILE A 78 -21.22 -22.01 11.31
CA ILE A 78 -19.76 -22.14 11.16
C ILE A 78 -19.33 -21.73 9.74
N GLY A 79 -20.04 -22.19 8.71
CA GLY A 79 -19.77 -21.80 7.32
C GLY A 79 -19.91 -20.29 7.12
N GLN A 80 -20.94 -19.67 7.70
CA GLN A 80 -21.14 -18.22 7.65
C GLN A 80 -20.01 -17.47 8.38
N ALA A 81 -19.60 -17.93 9.56
CA ALA A 81 -18.52 -17.31 10.32
C ALA A 81 -17.17 -17.39 9.57
N VAL A 82 -16.87 -18.51 8.93
CA VAL A 82 -15.66 -18.68 8.10
C VAL A 82 -15.70 -17.76 6.87
N GLY A 83 -16.85 -17.65 6.20
CA GLY A 83 -17.02 -16.73 5.08
C GLY A 83 -16.83 -15.26 5.47
N VAL A 84 -17.37 -14.85 6.62
CA VAL A 84 -17.16 -13.51 7.19
C VAL A 84 -15.68 -13.29 7.56
N ALA A 85 -15.03 -14.27 8.18
CA ALA A 85 -13.61 -14.15 8.51
C ALA A 85 -12.73 -13.99 7.26
N LEU A 86 -12.97 -14.80 6.21
CA LEU A 86 -12.22 -14.73 4.97
C LEU A 86 -12.42 -13.38 4.25
N THR A 87 -13.65 -12.88 4.21
CA THR A 87 -13.95 -11.57 3.60
C THR A 87 -13.28 -10.43 4.38
N VAL A 88 -13.26 -10.48 5.72
CA VAL A 88 -12.52 -9.51 6.54
C VAL A 88 -11.02 -9.56 6.25
N VAL A 89 -10.43 -10.76 6.15
CA VAL A 89 -8.99 -10.91 5.82
C VAL A 89 -8.67 -10.32 4.46
N VAL A 90 -9.45 -10.63 3.42
CA VAL A 90 -9.27 -10.07 2.07
C VAL A 90 -9.40 -8.55 2.08
N ALA A 91 -10.37 -8.00 2.79
CA ALA A 91 -10.55 -6.55 2.93
C ALA A 91 -9.35 -5.89 3.61
N VAL A 92 -8.83 -6.47 4.70
CA VAL A 92 -7.64 -5.96 5.41
C VAL A 92 -6.42 -5.97 4.50
N VAL A 93 -6.16 -7.07 3.80
CA VAL A 93 -5.04 -7.18 2.85
C VAL A 93 -5.16 -6.14 1.75
N MET A 94 -6.37 -5.95 1.19
CA MET A 94 -6.62 -4.95 0.16
C MET A 94 -6.35 -3.52 0.66
N VAL A 95 -6.82 -3.17 1.86
CA VAL A 95 -6.54 -1.87 2.49
C VAL A 95 -5.04 -1.66 2.68
N LEU A 96 -4.32 -2.68 3.15
CA LEU A 96 -2.86 -2.66 3.30
C LEU A 96 -2.15 -2.39 1.97
N VAL A 97 -2.56 -3.06 0.90
CA VAL A 97 -2.02 -2.85 -0.45
C VAL A 97 -2.31 -1.43 -0.92
N VAL A 98 -3.54 -0.93 -0.76
CA VAL A 98 -3.92 0.44 -1.13
C VAL A 98 -3.10 1.48 -0.35
N LEU A 99 -2.85 1.25 0.94
CA LEU A 99 -2.03 2.14 1.77
C LEU A 99 -0.56 2.12 1.33
N LEU A 100 0.00 0.95 1.02
CA LEU A 100 1.39 0.82 0.55
C LEU A 100 1.57 1.49 -0.81
N VAL A 101 0.69 1.17 -1.77
CA VAL A 101 0.71 1.78 -3.11
C VAL A 101 0.42 3.28 -3.02
N GLY A 102 -0.56 3.69 -2.22
CA GLY A 102 -0.91 5.07 -1.98
C GLY A 102 0.24 5.87 -1.40
N ARG A 103 0.96 5.35 -0.40
CA ARG A 103 2.18 5.99 0.13
C ARG A 103 3.25 6.11 -0.93
N ARG A 104 3.53 5.05 -1.70
CA ARG A 104 4.53 5.07 -2.78
C ARG A 104 4.17 6.10 -3.86
N VAL A 105 2.92 6.12 -4.30
CA VAL A 105 2.41 7.06 -5.31
C VAL A 105 2.42 8.49 -4.77
N VAL A 106 1.99 8.75 -3.54
CA VAL A 106 2.03 10.10 -2.95
C VAL A 106 3.45 10.60 -2.82
N THR A 107 4.42 9.76 -2.43
CA THR A 107 5.83 10.13 -2.42
C THR A 107 6.28 10.50 -3.84
N LEU A 108 6.08 9.62 -4.82
CA LEU A 108 6.44 9.89 -6.22
C LEU A 108 5.73 11.11 -6.81
N TRP A 109 4.50 11.37 -6.39
CA TRP A 109 3.67 12.47 -6.91
C TRP A 109 3.98 13.80 -6.25
N ARG A 110 4.37 13.81 -4.96
CA ARG A 110 4.95 15.00 -4.32
C ARG A 110 6.26 15.39 -4.99
N LEU A 111 7.08 14.41 -5.39
CA LEU A 111 8.25 14.65 -6.22
C LEU A 111 7.89 15.23 -7.59
N ARG A 112 6.92 14.62 -8.30
CA ARG A 112 6.49 15.09 -9.63
C ARG A 112 5.77 16.44 -9.61
N ARG A 113 5.04 16.78 -8.54
CA ARG A 113 4.38 18.09 -8.40
C ARG A 113 5.34 19.24 -8.12
N ARG A 114 6.54 18.96 -7.62
CA ARG A 114 7.63 19.95 -7.63
C ARG A 114 8.29 20.09 -9.01
N HIS A 115 8.00 19.18 -9.93
CA HIS A 115 8.50 19.16 -11.32
C HIS A 115 7.41 19.52 -12.34
N GLU A 116 6.61 20.57 -12.10
CA GLU A 116 5.83 21.11 -13.22
C GLU A 116 6.84 21.66 -14.24
N PRO A 117 6.99 21.04 -15.42
CA PRO A 117 7.99 21.48 -16.38
C PRO A 117 7.55 22.87 -16.85
N PRO A 118 8.40 23.91 -16.78
CA PRO A 118 8.14 25.09 -17.58
C PRO A 118 8.04 24.64 -19.05
N PRO A 119 7.16 25.28 -19.85
CA PRO A 119 7.04 24.95 -21.26
C PRO A 119 8.44 25.06 -21.89
N SER A 120 8.80 24.04 -22.65
CA SER A 120 10.09 23.91 -23.32
C SER A 120 10.46 25.22 -24.04
N VAL A 121 11.49 25.90 -23.52
CA VAL A 121 12.22 26.90 -24.28
C VAL A 121 13.68 26.50 -24.23
N ASP A 122 14.19 26.31 -25.44
CA ASP A 122 15.57 26.06 -25.81
C ASP A 122 16.50 27.15 -25.25
N PHE A 123 17.78 26.81 -25.08
CA PHE A 123 18.92 27.62 -24.62
C PHE A 123 19.06 27.88 -23.11
N GLU A 124 20.09 27.25 -22.54
CA GLU A 124 20.80 27.67 -21.31
C GLU A 124 19.88 28.01 -20.13
N THR A 125 19.20 27.00 -19.59
CA THR A 125 18.66 27.11 -18.23
C THR A 125 19.86 27.33 -17.31
N VAL A 126 20.01 28.55 -16.80
CA VAL A 126 21.09 28.90 -15.87
C VAL A 126 20.98 27.97 -14.67
N GLU A 127 21.80 26.91 -14.65
CA GLU A 127 21.91 26.03 -13.50
C GLU A 127 22.32 26.89 -12.31
N THR A 128 21.37 27.10 -11.39
CA THR A 128 21.60 27.91 -10.20
C THR A 128 22.24 27.07 -9.07
N GLY A 129 22.40 25.76 -9.29
CA GLY A 129 23.10 24.85 -8.39
C GLY A 129 24.59 25.17 -8.25
N ASP A 130 24.88 26.26 -7.54
CA ASP A 130 26.21 26.56 -7.05
C ASP A 130 26.63 25.49 -6.04
N ALA A 131 27.94 25.30 -5.88
CA ALA A 131 28.47 24.28 -4.97
C ALA A 131 28.02 24.50 -3.52
N GLN A 132 27.75 25.75 -3.12
CA GLN A 132 27.33 26.08 -1.76
C GLN A 132 25.86 25.71 -1.51
N GLN A 133 24.97 25.90 -2.48
CA GLN A 133 23.57 25.52 -2.42
C GLN A 133 23.43 24.00 -2.42
N VAL A 134 24.23 23.31 -3.22
CA VAL A 134 24.37 21.84 -3.17
C VAL A 134 24.76 21.37 -1.77
N ARG A 135 25.84 21.90 -1.21
CA ARG A 135 26.28 21.53 0.16
C ARG A 135 25.23 21.83 1.21
N ARG A 136 24.54 22.99 1.14
CA ARG A 136 23.46 23.35 2.07
C ARG A 136 22.28 22.38 1.99
N SER A 137 21.88 21.98 0.79
CA SER A 137 20.79 21.00 0.61
C SER A 137 21.18 19.65 1.23
N MET A 138 22.39 19.16 0.95
CA MET A 138 22.89 17.91 1.54
C MET A 138 22.98 17.99 3.08
N ALA A 139 23.51 19.09 3.63
CA ALA A 139 23.64 19.28 5.07
C ALA A 139 22.28 19.37 5.78
N THR A 140 21.29 20.01 5.15
CA THR A 140 19.91 20.09 5.70
C THR A 140 19.25 18.71 5.75
N ASP A 141 19.58 17.86 4.78
CA ASP A 141 18.96 16.55 4.60
C ASP A 141 19.66 15.40 5.33
N GLU A 142 20.85 15.66 5.88
CA GLU A 142 21.77 14.70 6.50
C GLU A 142 21.08 13.73 7.46
N ARG A 143 20.32 14.27 8.42
CA ARG A 143 19.65 13.50 9.48
C ARG A 143 18.58 12.59 8.94
N GLU A 144 17.80 13.09 7.99
CA GLU A 144 16.70 12.34 7.41
C GLU A 144 17.23 11.27 6.45
N GLN A 145 18.33 11.53 5.74
CA GLN A 145 19.01 10.54 4.93
C GLN A 145 19.57 9.39 5.75
N LEU A 146 20.20 9.69 6.89
CA LEU A 146 20.61 8.66 7.84
C LEU A 146 19.42 7.90 8.43
N ARG A 147 18.35 8.60 8.82
CA ARG A 147 17.13 7.97 9.37
C ARG A 147 16.54 6.94 8.41
N VAL A 148 16.44 7.30 7.12
CA VAL A 148 15.93 6.40 6.08
C VAL A 148 16.85 5.19 5.89
N LEU A 149 18.16 5.38 5.97
CA LEU A 149 19.12 4.28 5.82
C LEU A 149 19.08 3.28 6.99
N LEU A 150 18.64 3.72 8.17
CA LEU A 150 18.51 2.87 9.37
C LEU A 150 17.14 2.19 9.51
N ASP A 151 16.18 2.50 8.64
CA ASP A 151 14.80 2.03 8.74
C ASP A 151 14.49 0.90 7.73
N GLY A 152 13.67 -0.07 8.14
CA GLY A 152 13.22 -1.18 7.29
C GLY A 152 14.34 -2.12 6.80
N ALA A 153 14.11 -2.84 5.70
CA ALA A 153 15.05 -3.82 5.14
C ALA A 153 16.28 -3.15 4.48
N PRO A 154 17.51 -3.69 4.63
CA PRO A 154 18.75 -3.07 4.14
C PRO A 154 18.70 -2.67 2.67
N ARG A 155 18.25 -3.59 1.79
CA ARG A 155 18.09 -3.33 0.36
C ARG A 155 17.26 -2.07 0.07
N ASN A 156 16.10 -1.97 0.70
CA ASN A 156 15.18 -0.84 0.48
C ASN A 156 15.72 0.45 1.07
N ALA A 157 16.39 0.35 2.23
CA ALA A 157 17.01 1.49 2.91
C ALA A 157 18.14 2.11 2.09
N ILE A 158 19.01 1.29 1.47
CA ILE A 158 20.09 1.73 0.59
C ILE A 158 19.53 2.45 -0.65
N VAL A 159 18.50 1.87 -1.30
CA VAL A 159 17.84 2.50 -2.46
C VAL A 159 17.19 3.82 -2.07
N ALA A 160 16.51 3.88 -0.94
CA ALA A 160 15.86 5.08 -0.45
C ALA A 160 16.89 6.16 -0.08
N CYS A 161 18.01 5.79 0.53
CA CYS A 161 19.14 6.69 0.82
C CYS A 161 19.71 7.30 -0.46
N TRP A 162 19.96 6.50 -1.50
CA TRP A 162 20.47 6.99 -2.80
C TRP A 162 19.50 7.99 -3.44
N HIS A 163 18.21 7.67 -3.46
CA HIS A 163 17.17 8.53 -4.04
C HIS A 163 17.07 9.90 -3.36
N ARG A 164 17.54 10.06 -2.11
CA ARG A 164 17.59 11.37 -1.47
C ARG A 164 18.62 12.31 -2.08
N PHE A 165 19.71 11.80 -2.66
CA PHE A 165 20.61 12.65 -3.45
C PHE A 165 19.88 13.26 -4.65
N GLU A 166 18.97 12.53 -5.30
CA GLU A 166 18.16 13.11 -6.39
C GLU A 166 17.25 14.24 -5.90
N LEU A 167 16.67 14.09 -4.69
CA LEU A 167 15.88 15.16 -4.06
C LEU A 167 16.73 16.38 -3.75
N GLN A 168 17.91 16.16 -3.17
CA GLN A 168 18.85 17.22 -2.83
C GLN A 168 19.34 17.96 -4.08
N ALA A 169 19.55 17.26 -5.20
CA ALA A 169 19.90 17.87 -6.47
C ALA A 169 18.84 18.85 -6.96
N VAL A 170 17.58 18.44 -6.91
CA VAL A 170 16.45 19.29 -7.31
C VAL A 170 16.28 20.47 -6.35
N GLU A 171 16.42 20.27 -5.05
CA GLU A 171 16.37 21.34 -4.05
C GLU A 171 17.55 22.32 -4.18
N ALA A 172 18.69 21.83 -4.62
CA ALA A 172 19.84 22.65 -4.94
C ALA A 172 19.71 23.41 -6.27
N GLY A 173 18.68 23.13 -7.07
CA GLY A 173 18.45 23.78 -8.36
C GLY A 173 19.23 23.17 -9.52
N LEU A 174 19.73 21.93 -9.37
CA LEU A 174 20.25 21.16 -10.50
C LEU A 174 19.08 20.65 -11.34
N VAL A 175 19.13 20.93 -12.64
CA VAL A 175 18.12 20.47 -13.60
C VAL A 175 18.60 19.18 -14.23
N ARG A 176 17.78 18.14 -14.19
CA ARG A 176 18.08 16.88 -14.86
C ARG A 176 18.00 17.05 -16.38
N HIS A 177 19.04 16.66 -17.10
CA HIS A 177 19.00 16.67 -18.57
C HIS A 177 18.09 15.57 -19.11
N ALA A 178 17.62 15.72 -20.36
CA ALA A 178 16.74 14.73 -20.99
C ALA A 178 17.43 13.36 -21.20
N TRP A 179 18.75 13.37 -21.40
CA TRP A 179 19.59 12.17 -21.58
C TRP A 179 20.20 11.65 -20.27
N GLU A 180 20.07 12.40 -19.17
CA GLU A 180 20.72 12.08 -17.91
C GLU A 180 19.89 11.06 -17.11
N THR A 181 20.53 9.99 -16.68
CA THR A 181 19.90 9.00 -15.80
C THR A 181 19.81 9.51 -14.36
N SER A 182 18.91 8.93 -13.56
CA SER A 182 18.80 9.26 -12.12
C SER A 182 20.12 9.12 -11.35
N SER A 183 20.95 8.13 -11.71
CA SER A 183 22.25 7.94 -11.05
C SER A 183 23.27 8.97 -11.48
N GLU A 184 23.25 9.40 -12.75
CA GLU A 184 24.12 10.46 -13.27
C GLU A 184 23.81 11.81 -12.62
N LEU A 185 22.53 12.14 -12.42
CA LEU A 185 22.15 13.35 -11.68
C LEU A 185 22.70 13.33 -10.24
N ALA A 186 22.55 12.21 -9.54
CA ALA A 186 23.07 12.07 -8.18
C ALA A 186 24.60 12.15 -8.14
N LEU A 187 25.30 11.57 -9.12
CA LEU A 187 26.75 11.67 -9.24
C LEU A 187 27.19 13.10 -9.52
N ARG A 188 26.53 13.81 -10.43
CA ARG A 188 26.81 15.22 -10.73
C ARG A 188 26.60 16.12 -9.51
N LEU A 189 25.57 15.86 -8.70
CA LEU A 189 25.40 16.51 -7.40
C LEU A 189 26.61 16.28 -6.49
N LEU A 190 27.03 15.04 -6.32
CA LEU A 190 28.13 14.66 -5.43
C LEU A 190 29.48 15.20 -5.93
N GLU A 191 29.70 15.22 -7.24
CA GLU A 191 30.85 15.88 -7.87
C GLU A 191 30.86 17.39 -7.60
N ARG A 192 29.69 18.05 -7.72
CA ARG A 192 29.53 19.49 -7.43
C ARG A 192 29.74 19.82 -5.95
N ALA A 193 29.40 18.89 -5.06
CA ALA A 193 29.68 18.98 -3.63
C ALA A 193 31.15 18.71 -3.31
N GLU A 194 31.89 18.11 -4.24
CA GLU A 194 33.30 17.74 -4.13
C GLU A 194 33.61 16.86 -2.91
N VAL A 195 32.76 15.86 -2.67
CA VAL A 195 32.89 14.89 -1.57
C VAL A 195 33.88 13.76 -1.89
N ASP A 196 34.17 12.90 -0.91
CA ASP A 196 35.07 11.74 -1.07
C ASP A 196 34.60 10.81 -2.21
N PRO A 197 35.33 10.72 -3.33
CA PRO A 197 34.93 9.90 -4.47
C PRO A 197 34.94 8.40 -4.15
N VAL A 198 35.80 7.94 -3.23
CA VAL A 198 35.86 6.52 -2.83
C VAL A 198 34.61 6.13 -2.06
N ALA A 199 34.14 7.00 -1.16
CA ALA A 199 32.88 6.80 -0.46
C ALA A 199 31.67 6.81 -1.41
N VAL A 200 31.66 7.72 -2.39
CA VAL A 200 30.62 7.76 -3.44
C VAL A 200 30.59 6.48 -4.25
N THR A 201 31.73 6.00 -4.75
CA THR A 201 31.81 4.74 -5.51
C THR A 201 31.28 3.58 -4.68
N ARG A 202 31.70 3.47 -3.41
CA ARG A 202 31.25 2.39 -2.52
C ARG A 202 29.73 2.39 -2.33
N LEU A 203 29.14 3.57 -2.12
CA LEU A 203 27.69 3.69 -1.95
C LEU A 203 26.93 3.40 -3.25
N LEU A 204 27.46 3.82 -4.40
CA LEU A 204 26.89 3.55 -5.71
C LEU A 204 26.88 2.05 -6.04
N GLU A 205 27.93 1.31 -5.69
CA GLU A 205 27.99 -0.16 -5.83
C GLU A 205 26.88 -0.83 -5.03
N LEU A 206 26.76 -0.48 -3.75
CA LEU A 206 25.71 -1.01 -2.86
C LEU A 206 24.31 -0.69 -3.39
N TYR A 207 24.11 0.51 -3.93
CA TYR A 207 22.86 0.89 -4.58
C TYR A 207 22.55 0.04 -5.82
N ARG A 208 23.54 -0.15 -6.70
CA ARG A 208 23.38 -0.97 -7.92
C ARG A 208 23.08 -2.42 -7.56
N GLU A 209 23.80 -2.97 -6.58
CA GLU A 209 23.56 -4.31 -6.06
C GLU A 209 22.13 -4.41 -5.48
N ALA A 210 21.72 -3.45 -4.66
CA ALA A 210 20.39 -3.42 -4.08
C ALA A 210 19.27 -3.34 -5.13
N ARG A 211 19.51 -2.66 -6.25
CA ARG A 211 18.50 -2.42 -7.29
C ARG A 211 18.44 -3.50 -8.36
N PHE A 212 19.58 -4.09 -8.71
CA PHE A 212 19.69 -4.94 -9.89
C PHE A 212 20.18 -6.36 -9.59
N SER A 213 20.65 -6.62 -8.36
CA SER A 213 21.09 -7.97 -7.96
C SER A 213 19.97 -8.73 -7.24
N GLU A 214 19.93 -10.04 -7.46
CA GLU A 214 19.06 -10.97 -6.76
C GLU A 214 19.62 -11.40 -5.39
N HIS A 215 20.91 -11.15 -5.12
CA HIS A 215 21.54 -11.49 -3.84
C HIS A 215 20.93 -10.73 -2.66
N ASP A 216 20.68 -11.43 -1.55
CA ASP A 216 20.18 -10.81 -0.34
C ASP A 216 21.24 -9.91 0.32
N LEU A 217 20.87 -8.65 0.57
CA LEU A 217 21.68 -7.69 1.29
C LEU A 217 21.30 -7.71 2.77
N GLY A 218 22.24 -8.17 3.59
CA GLY A 218 22.13 -8.19 5.06
C GLY A 218 22.51 -6.86 5.71
N GLU A 219 22.56 -6.88 7.05
CA GLU A 219 22.93 -5.70 7.85
C GLU A 219 24.37 -5.23 7.61
N ASP A 220 25.30 -6.12 7.27
CA ASP A 220 26.68 -5.76 6.89
C ASP A 220 26.72 -4.75 5.73
N ALA A 221 25.81 -4.90 4.76
CA ALA A 221 25.69 -3.97 3.64
C ALA A 221 25.13 -2.61 4.08
N ARG A 222 24.22 -2.60 5.07
CA ARG A 222 23.73 -1.35 5.67
C ARG A 222 24.85 -0.65 6.43
N GLU A 223 25.63 -1.37 7.23
CA GLU A 223 26.77 -0.81 7.96
C GLU A 223 27.79 -0.20 7.00
N ALA A 224 28.11 -0.90 5.90
CA ALA A 224 28.96 -0.37 4.84
C ALA A 224 28.37 0.89 4.18
N ALA A 225 27.06 0.92 3.92
CA ALA A 225 26.38 2.08 3.38
C ALA A 225 26.39 3.28 4.35
N VAL A 226 26.18 3.03 5.65
CA VAL A 226 26.23 4.06 6.70
C VAL A 226 27.65 4.64 6.79
N ALA A 227 28.67 3.79 6.75
CA ALA A 227 30.06 4.23 6.77
C ALA A 227 30.42 5.08 5.53
N ALA A 228 29.95 4.68 4.34
CA ALA A 228 30.14 5.46 3.12
C ALA A 228 29.38 6.80 3.18
N LEU A 229 28.12 6.80 3.61
CA LEU A 229 27.31 8.01 3.74
C LEU A 229 27.94 9.01 4.71
N ARG A 230 28.41 8.55 5.88
CA ARG A 230 29.07 9.44 6.86
C ARG A 230 30.34 10.08 6.30
N ARG A 231 31.14 9.34 5.52
CA ARG A 231 32.32 9.91 4.84
C ARG A 231 31.97 10.95 3.78
N ILE A 232 30.86 10.74 3.06
CA ILE A 232 30.32 11.75 2.15
C ILE A 232 29.91 13.00 2.93
N GLN A 233 29.18 12.82 4.03
CA GLN A 233 28.66 13.92 4.85
C GLN A 233 29.76 14.73 5.55
N SER A 234 30.83 14.09 6.04
CA SER A 234 31.96 14.82 6.63
C SER A 234 32.63 15.77 5.62
N GLY A 235 32.78 15.33 4.37
CA GLY A 235 33.33 16.18 3.30
C GLY A 235 32.47 17.40 2.95
N VAL A 236 31.18 17.39 3.30
CA VAL A 236 30.27 18.53 3.12
C VAL A 236 30.40 19.56 4.25
N VAL A 237 30.68 19.10 5.47
CA VAL A 237 30.73 19.94 6.68
C VAL A 237 32.09 20.62 6.86
N ASP A 238 33.18 19.98 6.44
CA ASP A 238 34.56 20.44 6.69
C ASP A 238 35.04 21.57 5.76
N ARG A 239 34.16 22.26 5.03
CA ARG A 239 34.51 23.33 4.07
C ARG A 239 33.69 24.60 4.25
#